data_AF-A0A1A3HZM6-F1
#
_entry.id   AF-A0A1A3HZM6-F1
#
_cell.length_a   1.000
_cell.length_b   1.000
_cell.length_c   1.000
_cell.angle_alpha   90.00
_cell.angle_beta   90.00
_cell.angle_gamma   90.00
#
_symmetry.space_group_name_H-M   'P 1'
#
loop_
_entity.id
_entity.type
_entity.pdbx_description
1 polymer ?
#
loop_
_entity_poly.entity_id
_entity_poly.type
_entity_poly.pdbx_seq_one_letter_code
_entity_poly.pdbx_strand_id
1 'polypeptide(L)'
;MSVDEPPSLGSLNDSTQQLQRWGRDVPEDVLKVDRGALNRWFAAAGQLVDAVNMQVAAASNLRINEGVVGNFQSARVTARNLNESADAIRQRLAEYAAFATALHEFSGAAYNAIQNADR
;
A
#
# COMPACT_ATOMS: atom_id res chain seq x y z
N MET A 1 14.11 -10.82 -20.76
CA MET A 1 14.03 -10.44 -19.34
C MET A 1 12.56 -10.27 -19.05
N SER A 2 11.99 -11.24 -18.32
CA SER A 2 10.60 -11.19 -17.86
C SER A 2 10.47 -9.93 -17.01
N VAL A 3 9.47 -9.09 -17.28
CA VAL A 3 9.08 -8.02 -16.37
C VAL A 3 8.39 -8.75 -15.24
N ASP A 4 9.20 -9.28 -14.33
CA ASP A 4 8.78 -10.16 -13.26
C ASP A 4 7.69 -9.49 -12.43
N GLU A 5 6.77 -10.31 -11.94
CA GLU A 5 5.68 -9.94 -11.05
C GLU A 5 6.08 -8.81 -10.09
N PRO A 6 5.19 -7.84 -9.83
CA PRO A 6 5.46 -6.82 -8.83
C PRO A 6 5.91 -7.48 -7.53
N PRO A 7 6.89 -6.88 -6.81
CA PRO A 7 7.49 -7.51 -5.65
C PRO A 7 6.41 -7.91 -4.65
N SER A 8 6.58 -9.05 -3.99
CA SER A 8 5.64 -9.45 -2.94
C SER A 8 5.71 -8.48 -1.75
N LEU A 9 4.63 -8.38 -0.97
CA LEU A 9 4.62 -7.59 0.26
C LEU A 9 5.70 -8.07 1.26
N GLY A 10 5.97 -9.37 1.31
CA GLY A 10 7.08 -9.93 2.09
C GLY A 10 8.44 -9.42 1.61
N SER A 11 8.69 -9.47 0.30
CA SER A 11 9.94 -8.99 -0.30
C SER A 11 10.19 -7.49 -0.05
N LEU A 12 9.12 -6.67 -0.10
CA LEU A 12 9.21 -5.25 0.24
C LEU A 12 9.56 -5.04 1.71
N ASN A 13 8.91 -5.77 2.62
CA ASN A 13 9.18 -5.67 4.05
C ASN A 13 10.62 -6.09 4.40
N ASP A 14 11.09 -7.20 3.83
CA ASP A 14 12.47 -7.68 4.05
C ASP A 14 13.50 -6.65 3.57
N SER A 15 13.27 -6.08 2.37
CA SER A 15 14.13 -5.03 1.81
C SER A 15 14.10 -3.76 2.65
N THR A 16 12.93 -3.39 3.19
CA THR A 16 12.77 -2.25 4.09
C THR A 16 13.58 -2.44 5.37
N GLN A 17 13.52 -3.62 5.99
CA GLN A 17 14.32 -3.94 7.17
C GLN A 17 15.82 -3.90 6.88
N GLN A 18 16.25 -4.39 5.71
CA GLN A 18 17.64 -4.32 5.29
C GLN A 18 18.12 -2.88 5.17
N LEU A 19 17.35 -2.00 4.52
CA LEU A 19 17.67 -0.58 4.38
C LEU A 19 17.73 0.14 5.73
N GLN A 20 16.82 -0.18 6.65
CA GLN A 20 16.85 0.36 8.01
C GLN A 20 18.13 -0.04 8.77
N ARG A 21 18.68 -1.24 8.52
CA ARG A 21 19.97 -1.67 9.08
C ARG A 21 21.14 -0.88 8.47
N TRP A 22 21.11 -0.67 7.16
CA TRP A 22 22.13 0.13 6.46
C TRP A 22 22.16 1.59 6.89
N GLY A 23 21.06 2.15 7.42
CA GLY A 23 21.06 3.49 8.00
C GLY A 23 22.12 3.74 9.10
N ARG A 24 22.81 2.68 9.59
CA ARG A 24 23.97 2.77 10.50
C ARG A 24 25.33 2.51 9.82
N ASP A 25 25.38 1.66 8.79
CA ASP A 25 26.59 1.24 8.07
C ASP A 25 26.24 1.08 6.58
N VAL A 26 26.25 2.18 5.82
CA VAL A 26 25.89 2.16 4.39
C VAL A 26 27.06 1.59 3.59
N PRO A 27 26.86 0.55 2.76
CA PRO A 27 27.90 0.06 1.88
C PRO A 27 28.40 1.16 0.91
N GLU A 28 29.72 1.28 0.74
CA GLU A 28 30.34 2.32 -0.11
C GLU A 28 29.93 2.24 -1.59
N ASP A 29 29.40 1.08 -2.02
CA ASP A 29 28.94 0.78 -3.37
C ASP A 29 27.45 1.10 -3.60
N VAL A 30 26.73 1.64 -2.61
CA VAL A 30 25.38 2.17 -2.81
C VAL A 30 25.48 3.35 -3.79
N LEU A 31 25.07 3.08 -5.03
CA LEU A 31 25.02 4.01 -6.15
C LEU A 31 24.59 5.41 -5.70
N LYS A 32 25.28 6.45 -6.18
CA LYS A 32 24.86 7.85 -6.04
C LYS A 32 23.45 8.02 -6.61
N VAL A 33 22.44 7.87 -5.78
CA VAL A 33 21.05 8.00 -6.21
C VAL A 33 20.72 9.49 -6.33
N ASP A 34 20.09 9.88 -7.44
CA ASP A 34 19.62 11.24 -7.62
C ASP A 34 18.58 11.59 -6.54
N ARG A 35 18.94 12.52 -5.64
CA ARG A 35 18.09 12.96 -4.53
C ARG A 35 16.77 13.57 -5.01
N GLY A 36 16.78 14.26 -6.15
CA GLY A 36 15.58 14.84 -6.75
C GLY A 36 14.64 13.76 -7.28
N ALA A 37 15.17 12.70 -7.89
CA ALA A 37 14.40 11.53 -8.31
C ALA A 37 13.80 10.79 -7.11
N LEU A 38 14.58 10.59 -6.04
CA LEU A 38 14.10 9.99 -4.79
C LEU A 38 12.99 10.80 -4.12
N ASN A 39 13.14 12.12 -4.02
CA ASN A 39 12.11 12.99 -3.45
C ASN A 39 10.79 12.88 -4.24
N ARG A 40 10.87 12.88 -5.59
CA ARG A 40 9.68 12.71 -6.44
C ARG A 40 9.06 11.33 -6.26
N TRP A 41 9.88 10.29 -6.18
CA TRP A 41 9.42 8.92 -5.93
C TRP A 41 8.70 8.80 -4.59
N PHE A 42 9.31 9.32 -3.51
CA PHE A 42 8.71 9.31 -2.18
C PHE A 42 7.37 10.05 -2.13
N ALA A 43 7.28 11.22 -2.77
CA ALA A 43 6.04 11.97 -2.88
C ALA A 43 4.95 11.20 -3.66
N ALA A 44 5.32 10.57 -4.79
CA ALA A 44 4.40 9.75 -5.57
C ALA A 44 3.91 8.52 -4.79
N ALA A 45 4.78 7.87 -4.02
CA ALA A 45 4.41 6.76 -3.15
C ALA A 45 3.41 7.19 -2.06
N GLY A 46 3.62 8.36 -1.45
CA GLY A 46 2.66 8.94 -0.49
C GLY A 46 1.29 9.22 -1.11
N GLN A 47 1.27 9.86 -2.29
CA GLN A 47 0.03 10.12 -3.04
C GLN A 47 -0.73 8.82 -3.40
N LEU A 48 0.01 7.76 -3.74
CA LEU A 48 -0.58 6.45 -4.02
C LEU A 48 -1.24 5.87 -2.76
N VAL A 49 -0.56 5.93 -1.61
CA VAL A 49 -1.13 5.47 -0.32
C VAL A 49 -2.41 6.20 0.01
N ASP A 50 -2.41 7.54 -0.10
CA ASP A 50 -3.59 8.35 0.16
C ASP A 50 -4.74 8.00 -0.78
N ALA A 51 -4.46 7.87 -2.08
CA ALA A 51 -5.46 7.51 -3.08
C ALA A 51 -6.09 6.14 -2.79
N VAL A 52 -5.28 5.12 -2.48
CA VAL A 52 -5.78 3.76 -2.21
C VAL A 52 -6.55 3.72 -0.89
N ASN A 53 -6.08 4.39 0.16
CA ASN A 53 -6.78 4.47 1.44
C ASN A 53 -8.15 5.17 1.32
N MET A 54 -8.23 6.23 0.50
CA MET A 54 -9.52 6.87 0.20
C MET A 54 -10.48 5.90 -0.50
N GLN A 55 -9.99 5.06 -1.43
CA GLN A 55 -10.82 4.05 -2.08
C GLN A 55 -11.27 2.94 -1.13
N VAL A 56 -10.42 2.49 -0.22
CA VAL A 56 -10.79 1.53 0.84
C VAL A 56 -11.89 2.11 1.73
N ALA A 57 -11.75 3.37 2.15
CA ALA A 57 -12.75 4.04 2.96
C ALA A 57 -14.08 4.19 2.20
N ALA A 58 -14.02 4.62 0.93
CA ALA A 58 -15.21 4.73 0.07
C ALA A 58 -15.92 3.38 -0.10
N ALA A 59 -15.18 2.32 -0.43
CA ALA A 59 -15.73 0.97 -0.61
C ALA A 59 -16.32 0.38 0.68
N SER A 60 -15.72 0.70 1.83
CA SER A 60 -16.26 0.34 3.16
C SER A 60 -17.58 1.06 3.43
N ASN A 61 -17.69 2.34 3.08
CA ASN A 61 -18.90 3.14 3.26
C ASN A 61 -20.06 2.71 2.33
N LEU A 62 -19.77 1.99 1.25
CA LEU A 62 -20.80 1.41 0.37
C LEU A 62 -21.41 0.11 0.93
N ARG A 63 -21.02 -0.34 2.14
CA ARG A 63 -21.63 -1.52 2.77
C ARG A 63 -23.10 -1.23 3.07
N ILE A 64 -23.97 -2.07 2.54
CA ILE A 64 -25.40 -1.95 2.74
C ILE A 64 -25.73 -2.40 4.16
N ASN A 65 -26.38 -1.55 4.96
CA ASN A 65 -26.89 -1.97 6.26
C ASN A 65 -28.20 -2.76 6.07
N GLU A 66 -28.13 -4.09 6.20
CA GLU A 66 -29.29 -5.00 6.07
C GLU A 66 -30.48 -4.60 6.95
N GLY A 67 -30.24 -3.97 8.11
CA GLY A 67 -31.26 -3.55 9.06
C GLY A 67 -32.15 -2.40 8.56
N VAL A 68 -31.72 -1.66 7.52
CA VAL A 68 -32.48 -0.54 6.95
C VAL A 68 -33.03 -0.81 5.55
N VAL A 69 -32.76 -1.99 4.98
CA VAL A 69 -33.20 -2.37 3.62
C VAL A 69 -34.62 -2.93 3.64
N GLY A 70 -35.57 -2.08 4.02
CA GLY A 70 -37.00 -2.39 4.02
C GLY A 70 -37.42 -3.52 4.98
N ASN A 71 -38.73 -3.79 4.99
CA ASN A 71 -39.34 -4.77 5.90
C ASN A 71 -39.42 -6.19 5.33
N PHE A 72 -39.13 -6.37 4.04
CA PHE A 72 -39.24 -7.68 3.38
C PHE A 72 -37.96 -8.49 3.52
N GLN A 73 -38.09 -9.77 3.87
CA GLN A 73 -36.95 -10.69 4.00
C GLN A 73 -36.13 -10.78 2.70
N SER A 74 -36.80 -10.74 1.54
CA SER A 74 -36.14 -10.76 0.23
C SER A 74 -35.17 -9.58 0.04
N ALA A 75 -35.55 -8.37 0.48
CA ALA A 75 -34.70 -7.18 0.37
C ALA A 75 -33.44 -7.29 1.23
N ARG A 76 -33.56 -7.84 2.45
CA ARG A 76 -32.42 -8.12 3.34
C ARG A 76 -31.49 -9.18 2.75
N VAL A 77 -32.04 -10.25 2.17
CA VAL A 77 -31.26 -11.29 1.48
C VAL A 77 -30.51 -10.72 0.27
N THR A 78 -31.17 -9.90 -0.57
CA THR A 78 -30.51 -9.24 -1.70
C THR A 78 -29.37 -8.33 -1.22
N ALA A 79 -29.59 -7.52 -0.18
CA ALA A 79 -28.56 -6.66 0.38
C ALA A 79 -27.36 -7.45 0.92
N ARG A 80 -27.60 -8.58 1.58
CA ARG A 80 -26.55 -9.50 2.02
C ARG A 80 -25.73 -10.03 0.85
N ASN A 81 -26.39 -10.57 -0.16
CA ASN A 81 -25.72 -11.15 -1.34
C ASN A 81 -24.87 -10.10 -2.08
N LEU A 82 -25.35 -8.85 -2.15
CA LEU A 82 -24.58 -7.73 -2.70
C LEU A 82 -23.37 -7.38 -1.83
N ASN A 83 -23.53 -7.38 -0.50
CA ASN A 83 -22.40 -7.17 0.41
C ASN A 83 -21.34 -8.27 0.29
N GLU A 84 -21.75 -9.53 0.24
CA GLU A 84 -20.86 -10.69 0.08
C GLU A 84 -20.11 -10.63 -1.26
N SER A 85 -20.81 -10.29 -2.35
CA SER A 85 -20.19 -10.10 -3.66
C SER A 85 -19.17 -8.94 -3.66
N ALA A 86 -19.47 -7.87 -2.94
CA ALA A 86 -18.59 -6.70 -2.82
C ALA A 86 -17.43 -6.92 -1.84
N ASP A 87 -17.49 -7.91 -0.95
CA ASP A 87 -16.42 -8.18 0.03
C ASP A 87 -15.11 -8.56 -0.66
N ALA A 88 -15.15 -9.27 -1.80
CA ALA A 88 -13.95 -9.55 -2.59
C ALA A 88 -13.26 -8.27 -3.12
N ILE A 89 -14.04 -7.25 -3.49
CA ILE A 89 -13.51 -5.96 -3.94
C ILE A 89 -12.89 -5.22 -2.76
N ARG A 90 -13.58 -5.17 -1.61
CA ARG A 90 -13.07 -4.54 -0.39
C ARG A 90 -11.78 -5.19 0.09
N GLN A 91 -11.70 -6.52 0.03
CA GLN A 91 -10.50 -7.27 0.38
C GLN A 91 -9.33 -6.92 -0.53
N ARG A 92 -9.52 -6.92 -1.86
CA ARG A 92 -8.46 -6.53 -2.81
C ARG A 92 -7.98 -5.09 -2.60
N LEU A 93 -8.90 -4.16 -2.33
CA LEU A 93 -8.54 -2.78 -2.01
C LEU A 93 -7.70 -2.70 -0.73
N ALA A 94 -8.04 -3.49 0.30
CA ALA A 94 -7.25 -3.56 1.53
C ALA A 94 -5.85 -4.15 1.28
N GLU A 95 -5.73 -5.17 0.43
CA GLU A 95 -4.44 -5.74 0.02
C GLU A 95 -3.59 -4.70 -0.73
N TYR A 96 -4.18 -3.92 -1.64
CA TYR A 96 -3.48 -2.82 -2.32
C TYR A 96 -3.07 -1.71 -1.36
N ALA A 97 -3.89 -1.40 -0.35
CA ALA A 97 -3.54 -0.40 0.67
C ALA A 97 -2.34 -0.86 1.50
N ALA A 98 -2.31 -2.14 1.90
CA ALA A 98 -1.19 -2.73 2.61
C ALA A 98 0.09 -2.68 1.78
N PHE A 99 -0.01 -3.04 0.49
CA PHE A 99 1.13 -2.95 -0.44
C PHE A 99 1.64 -1.53 -0.63
N ALA A 100 0.75 -0.57 -0.89
CA ALA A 100 1.12 0.83 -1.06
C ALA A 100 1.81 1.38 0.20
N THR A 101 1.31 1.03 1.38
CA THR A 101 1.90 1.43 2.66
C THR A 101 3.31 0.86 2.81
N ALA A 102 3.49 -0.44 2.56
CA ALA A 102 4.81 -1.07 2.59
C ALA A 102 5.79 -0.44 1.58
N LEU A 103 5.31 -0.08 0.38
CA LEU A 103 6.12 0.62 -0.62
C LEU A 103 6.55 2.02 -0.15
N HIS A 104 5.67 2.75 0.52
CA HIS A 104 6.00 4.05 1.09
C HIS A 104 7.04 3.94 2.22
N GLU A 105 6.90 2.95 3.10
CA GLU A 105 7.87 2.66 4.17
C GLU A 105 9.24 2.28 3.61
N PHE A 106 9.28 1.40 2.60
CA PHE A 106 10.49 1.06 1.86
C PHE A 106 11.18 2.31 1.30
N SER A 107 10.40 3.18 0.66
CA SER A 107 10.89 4.40 0.05
C SER A 107 11.47 5.37 1.10
N GLY A 108 10.82 5.48 2.26
CA GLY A 108 11.33 6.26 3.39
C GLY A 108 12.62 5.68 3.98
N ALA A 109 12.70 4.36 4.12
CA ALA A 109 13.91 3.69 4.57
C ALA A 109 15.09 3.90 3.61
N ALA A 110 14.85 3.76 2.29
CA ALA A 110 15.85 4.01 1.25
C ALA A 110 16.33 5.46 1.29
N TYR A 111 15.40 6.40 1.39
CA TYR A 111 15.71 7.82 1.48
C TYR A 111 16.60 8.15 2.68
N ASN A 112 16.27 7.64 3.86
CA ASN A 112 17.04 7.86 5.08
C ASN A 112 18.43 7.21 5.02
N ALA A 113 18.54 5.99 4.49
CA ALA A 113 19.83 5.32 4.33
C ALA A 113 20.77 6.14 3.45
N ILE A 114 20.27 6.68 2.33
CA ILE A 114 21.06 7.50 1.41
C ILE A 114 21.45 8.84 2.02
N GLN A 115 20.56 9.49 2.76
CA GLN A 115 20.91 10.72 3.47
C GLN A 115 22.03 10.51 4.50
N ASN A 116 22.06 9.35 5.17
CA ASN A 116 23.10 9.03 6.15
C ASN A 116 24.44 8.66 5.50
N ALA A 117 24.42 8.08 4.29
CA ALA A 117 25.63 7.73 3.53
C ALA A 117 26.47 8.95 3.11
N ASP A 118 25.81 10.09 2.91
CA ASP A 118 26.43 11.33 2.45
C ASP A 118 27.02 12.20 3.59
N ARG A 119 26.98 11.73 4.85
CA ARG A 119 27.53 12.43 6.03
C ARG A 119 28.94 11.96 6.36
#